data_AF-A0A7W6K8L2-F1
#
_entry.id   AF-A0A7W6K8L2-F1
#
_cell.length_a   1.000
_cell.length_b   1.000
_cell.length_c   1.000
_cell.angle_alpha   90.00
_cell.angle_beta   90.00
_cell.angle_gamma   90.00
#
_symmetry.space_group_name_H-M   'P 1'
#
loop_
_entity.id
_entity.type
_entity.pdbx_description
1 polymer ?
#
loop_
_entity_poly.entity_id
_entity_poly.type
_entity_poly.pdbx_seq_one_letter_code
_entity_poly.pdbx_strand_id
1 'polypeptide(L)'
;MIYKRLMCCLMLLICCAAYSRAQNASPYVINATNKPYLLRSFLMFEGKKRTHVISVGTPEKINYAYDLKQGALLEVWRGDFMDVKEMWQDRGEPQLAKPLGTVLPLSAAPALAVLADKDAAWPDSIAFDDLQNQGYVLDKSKMPTFLYTANGAEVSDKITVLNGGTALSRTISISNGKQPLYCRIAAAATIDAHKNNTYTVGNKTYTVTVAEGTKAFIRKTQSGKELLVQLANASDSLTYSLTW
;
A
#
# COMPACT_ATOMS: atom_id res chain seq x y z
N MET A 1 -16.33 -46.44 9.64
CA MET A 1 -16.45 -45.11 8.97
C MET A 1 -17.03 -43.98 9.86
N ILE A 2 -17.27 -44.19 11.16
CA ILE A 2 -17.85 -43.18 12.06
C ILE A 2 -16.78 -42.39 12.85
N TYR A 3 -15.65 -43.02 13.20
CA TYR A 3 -14.61 -42.38 14.02
C TYR A 3 -13.76 -41.30 13.29
N LYS A 4 -13.62 -41.37 11.96
CA LYS A 4 -12.85 -40.36 11.19
C LYS A 4 -13.57 -39.01 11.06
N ARG A 5 -14.90 -38.96 11.16
CA ARG A 5 -15.67 -37.70 11.09
C ARG A 5 -15.67 -36.93 12.42
N LEU A 6 -15.56 -37.63 13.55
CA LEU A 6 -15.58 -37.01 14.88
C LEU A 6 -14.25 -36.29 15.21
N MET A 7 -13.11 -36.86 14.79
CA MET A 7 -11.79 -36.22 14.95
C MET A 7 -11.61 -34.96 14.10
N CYS A 8 -12.22 -34.88 12.92
CA CYS A 8 -12.15 -33.70 12.05
C CYS A 8 -12.97 -32.52 12.59
N CYS A 9 -14.08 -32.80 13.31
CA CYS A 9 -14.90 -31.77 13.94
C CYS A 9 -14.25 -31.21 15.22
N LEU A 10 -13.58 -32.06 16.01
CA LEU A 10 -12.91 -31.64 17.24
C LEU A 10 -11.67 -30.76 16.96
N MET A 11 -10.93 -31.05 15.88
CA MET A 11 -9.78 -30.25 15.45
C MET A 11 -10.19 -28.86 14.92
N LEU A 12 -11.37 -28.75 14.29
CA LEU A 12 -11.95 -27.48 13.84
C LEU A 12 -12.38 -26.58 15.01
N LEU A 13 -12.99 -27.18 16.05
CA LEU A 13 -13.45 -26.45 17.24
C LEU A 13 -12.31 -25.91 18.11
N ILE A 14 -11.20 -26.65 18.23
CA ILE A 14 -10.02 -26.20 19.00
C ILE A 14 -9.30 -25.05 18.29
N CYS A 15 -9.20 -25.11 16.95
CA CYS A 15 -8.60 -24.04 16.15
C CYS A 15 -9.44 -22.75 16.21
N CYS A 16 -10.77 -22.88 16.22
CA CYS A 16 -11.68 -21.72 16.33
C CYS A 16 -11.62 -21.07 17.72
N ALA A 17 -11.55 -21.86 18.80
CA ALA A 17 -11.47 -21.35 20.16
C ALA A 17 -10.12 -20.65 20.47
N ALA A 18 -9.02 -21.13 19.91
CA ALA A 18 -7.72 -20.46 20.01
C ALA A 18 -7.69 -19.12 19.25
N TYR A 19 -8.33 -19.07 18.07
CA TYR A 19 -8.49 -17.84 17.29
C TYR A 19 -9.35 -16.80 18.02
N SER A 20 -10.46 -17.24 18.65
CA SER A 20 -11.33 -16.37 19.44
C SER A 20 -10.69 -15.88 20.75
N ARG A 21 -9.77 -16.64 21.37
CA ARG A 21 -9.02 -16.17 22.54
C ARG A 21 -7.97 -15.11 22.19
N ALA A 22 -7.32 -15.21 21.02
CA ALA A 22 -6.37 -14.20 20.55
C ALA A 22 -7.05 -12.85 20.24
N GLN A 23 -8.34 -12.83 19.91
CA GLN A 23 -9.11 -11.60 19.68
C GLN A 23 -9.53 -10.85 20.96
N ASN A 24 -9.44 -11.47 22.15
CA ASN A 24 -9.93 -10.89 23.41
C ASN A 24 -8.85 -10.33 24.33
N ALA A 25 -7.62 -10.22 23.85
CA ALA A 25 -6.50 -9.78 24.68
C ALA A 25 -6.14 -8.32 24.32
N SER A 26 -6.07 -7.42 25.31
CA SER A 26 -5.86 -5.97 25.09
C SER A 26 -4.70 -5.66 24.13
N PRO A 27 -4.90 -4.79 23.12
CA PRO A 27 -3.90 -4.49 22.10
C PRO A 27 -2.69 -3.78 22.71
N TYR A 28 -1.52 -3.94 22.07
CA TYR A 28 -0.35 -3.11 22.36
C TYR A 28 -0.33 -1.98 21.35
N VAL A 29 -0.98 -0.87 21.71
CA VAL A 29 -1.21 0.24 20.78
C VAL A 29 0.02 1.14 20.72
N ILE A 30 0.57 1.32 19.52
CA ILE A 30 1.46 2.44 19.20
C ILE A 30 0.62 3.52 18.55
N ASN A 31 0.87 4.79 18.92
CA ASN A 31 0.32 5.96 18.24
C ASN A 31 1.43 6.96 17.88
N ALA A 32 1.27 7.61 16.73
CA ALA A 32 2.07 8.78 16.37
C ALA A 32 1.43 10.01 17.04
N THR A 33 2.10 10.58 18.05
CA THR A 33 1.53 11.70 18.82
C THR A 33 1.96 13.05 18.28
N ASN A 34 3.26 13.35 18.34
CA ASN A 34 3.79 14.68 18.00
C ASN A 34 4.49 14.72 16.64
N LYS A 35 4.86 13.56 16.10
CA LYS A 35 5.57 13.40 14.84
C LYS A 35 5.23 12.05 14.21
N PRO A 36 5.42 11.89 12.90
CA PRO A 36 5.26 10.61 12.23
C PRO A 36 6.07 9.50 12.91
N TYR A 37 5.49 8.30 12.97
CA TYR A 37 6.13 7.09 13.47
C TYR A 37 6.28 6.09 12.33
N LEU A 38 7.49 5.58 12.11
CA LEU A 38 7.77 4.56 11.11
C LEU A 38 8.01 3.23 11.82
N LEU A 39 7.13 2.26 11.58
CA LEU A 39 7.24 0.91 12.10
C LEU A 39 7.63 -0.04 10.95
N ARG A 40 8.79 -0.69 11.08
CA ARG A 40 9.09 -1.88 10.27
C ARG A 40 8.35 -3.07 10.87
N SER A 41 7.54 -3.73 10.06
CA SER A 41 6.65 -4.79 10.53
C SER A 41 6.41 -5.85 9.48
N PHE A 42 5.84 -6.98 9.93
CA PHE A 42 5.15 -7.90 9.05
C PHE A 42 3.66 -7.57 9.07
N LEU A 43 3.03 -7.60 7.91
CA LEU A 43 1.63 -7.22 7.74
C LEU A 43 0.93 -8.25 6.87
N MET A 44 -0.28 -8.66 7.24
CA MET A 44 -1.10 -9.52 6.39
C MET A 44 -1.86 -8.66 5.39
N PHE A 45 -1.61 -8.87 4.10
CA PHE A 45 -2.33 -8.21 3.03
C PHE A 45 -2.81 -9.26 2.02
N GLU A 46 -4.12 -9.29 1.75
CA GLU A 46 -4.76 -10.27 0.84
C GLU A 46 -4.40 -11.73 1.18
N GLY A 47 -4.39 -12.08 2.47
CA GLY A 47 -4.06 -13.44 2.91
C GLY A 47 -2.59 -13.83 2.75
N LYS A 48 -1.69 -12.89 2.42
CA LYS A 48 -0.23 -13.11 2.34
C LYS A 48 0.52 -12.26 3.36
N LYS A 49 1.49 -12.86 4.05
CA LYS A 49 2.40 -12.15 4.97
C LYS A 49 3.40 -11.34 4.17
N ARG A 50 3.30 -10.02 4.25
CA ARG A 50 4.26 -9.06 3.70
C ARG A 50 5.35 -8.82 4.72
N THR A 51 6.59 -9.09 4.36
CA THR A 51 7.73 -9.10 5.30
C THR A 51 8.62 -7.87 5.23
N HIS A 52 8.42 -7.01 4.23
CA HIS A 52 9.25 -5.83 3.98
C HIS A 52 8.39 -4.57 4.01
N VAL A 53 7.57 -4.44 5.05
CA VAL A 53 6.63 -3.34 5.20
C VAL A 53 7.20 -2.27 6.12
N ILE A 54 7.03 -1.02 5.71
CA ILE A 54 7.06 0.12 6.62
C ILE A 54 5.65 0.66 6.74
N SER A 55 5.08 0.57 7.93
CA SER A 55 3.87 1.30 8.29
C SER A 55 4.24 2.67 8.82
N VAL A 56 3.56 3.71 8.34
CA VAL A 56 3.78 5.09 8.76
C VAL A 56 2.49 5.60 9.38
N GLY A 57 2.58 6.04 10.63
CA GLY A 57 1.48 6.69 11.32
C GLY A 57 1.76 8.17 11.52
N THR A 58 0.73 9.01 11.49
CA THR A 58 0.88 10.46 11.68
C THR A 58 0.03 11.01 12.83
N PRO A 59 0.40 12.18 13.39
CA PRO A 59 -0.41 12.88 14.40
C PRO A 59 -1.87 13.13 14.00
N GLU A 60 -2.13 13.30 12.70
CA GLU A 60 -3.46 13.50 12.13
C GLU A 60 -4.31 12.22 12.10
N LYS A 61 -3.80 11.11 12.65
CA LYS A 61 -4.44 9.78 12.62
C LYS A 61 -4.71 9.26 11.21
N ILE A 62 -3.87 9.67 10.26
CA ILE A 62 -3.85 9.16 8.89
C ILE A 62 -2.60 8.32 8.75
N ASN A 63 -2.79 7.07 8.37
CA ASN A 63 -1.74 6.08 8.42
C ASN A 63 -1.72 5.29 7.11
N TYR A 64 -0.57 4.70 6.78
CA TYR A 64 -0.42 3.86 5.60
C TYR A 64 0.63 2.77 5.76
N ALA A 65 0.56 1.72 4.94
CA ALA A 65 1.54 0.65 4.87
C ALA A 65 2.17 0.59 3.48
N TYR A 66 3.50 0.54 3.45
CA TYR A 66 4.29 0.59 2.23
C TYR A 66 5.15 -0.67 2.08
N ASP A 67 5.07 -1.36 0.95
CA ASP A 67 5.90 -2.53 0.62
C ASP A 67 7.20 -2.10 -0.08
N LEU A 68 8.33 -2.22 0.64
CA LEU A 68 9.64 -1.85 0.15
C LEU A 68 10.15 -2.72 -1.01
N LYS A 69 9.58 -3.91 -1.23
CA LYS A 69 9.98 -4.77 -2.34
C LYS A 69 9.29 -4.41 -3.65
N GLN A 70 8.17 -3.69 -3.60
CA GLN A 70 7.31 -3.45 -4.75
C GLN A 70 7.06 -1.95 -4.97
N GLY A 71 7.47 -1.11 -4.03
CA GLY A 71 7.06 0.30 -3.99
C GLY A 71 5.54 0.43 -3.85
N ALA A 72 4.86 -0.58 -3.31
CA ALA A 72 3.40 -0.64 -3.31
C ALA A 72 2.82 0.06 -2.08
N LEU A 73 1.80 0.90 -2.27
CA LEU A 73 0.98 1.40 -1.18
C LEU A 73 -0.10 0.37 -0.90
N LEU A 74 0.11 -0.46 0.13
CA LEU A 74 -0.73 -1.62 0.42
C LEU A 74 -2.10 -1.18 0.89
N GLU A 75 -2.15 -0.31 1.90
CA GLU A 75 -3.38 0.12 2.54
C GLU A 75 -3.17 1.48 3.23
N VAL A 76 -4.27 2.18 3.41
CA VAL A 76 -4.36 3.45 4.13
C VAL A 76 -5.48 3.36 5.15
N TRP A 77 -5.36 4.01 6.30
CA TRP A 77 -6.43 3.98 7.30
C TRP A 77 -6.51 5.25 8.14
N ARG A 78 -7.70 5.45 8.72
CA ARG A 78 -7.96 6.49 9.71
C ARG A 78 -8.17 5.88 11.08
N GLY A 79 -7.55 6.45 12.10
CA GLY A 79 -7.67 6.00 13.48
C GLY A 79 -6.33 5.86 14.17
N ASP A 80 -6.31 5.04 15.21
CA ASP A 80 -5.09 4.73 15.93
C ASP A 80 -4.08 4.01 15.02
N PHE A 81 -2.79 4.10 15.32
CA PHE A 81 -1.81 3.69 14.34
C PHE A 81 -1.73 2.17 14.22
N MET A 82 -1.30 1.46 15.27
CA MET A 82 -0.99 0.03 15.11
C MET A 82 -1.12 -0.76 16.41
N ASP A 83 -1.70 -1.95 16.35
CA ASP A 83 -1.52 -2.99 17.35
C ASP A 83 -0.31 -3.85 17.00
N VAL A 84 0.69 -3.85 17.88
CA VAL A 84 1.96 -4.57 17.71
C VAL A 84 2.10 -5.74 18.67
N LYS A 85 1.00 -6.16 19.30
CA LYS A 85 1.03 -7.18 20.34
C LYS A 85 1.70 -8.46 19.88
N GLU A 86 1.34 -9.00 18.71
CA GLU A 86 1.94 -10.24 18.21
C GLU A 86 3.42 -10.11 17.86
N MET A 87 3.92 -8.89 17.66
CA MET A 87 5.35 -8.65 17.43
C MET A 87 6.17 -8.68 18.72
N TRP A 88 5.57 -8.26 19.84
CA TRP A 88 6.29 -7.98 21.09
C TRP A 88 5.98 -8.97 22.20
N GLN A 89 4.75 -9.46 22.27
CA GLN A 89 4.32 -10.45 23.24
C GLN A 89 4.66 -11.86 22.73
N ASP A 90 5.35 -12.63 23.57
CA ASP A 90 5.57 -14.09 23.45
C ASP A 90 6.18 -14.62 22.14
N ARG A 91 6.63 -13.74 21.23
CA ARG A 91 7.47 -13.97 20.02
C ARG A 91 7.24 -15.26 19.21
N GLY A 92 6.03 -15.82 19.22
CA GLY A 92 5.60 -16.87 18.31
C GLY A 92 5.24 -16.33 16.93
N GLU A 93 5.17 -17.20 15.92
CA GLU A 93 4.48 -16.87 14.66
C GLU A 93 3.01 -16.53 14.97
N PRO A 94 2.43 -15.47 14.37
CA PRO A 94 2.82 -14.92 13.07
C PRO A 94 3.57 -13.57 13.08
N GLN A 95 3.79 -12.95 14.24
CA GLN A 95 4.52 -11.66 14.39
C GLN A 95 3.97 -10.50 13.54
N LEU A 96 2.65 -10.31 13.54
CA LEU A 96 1.98 -9.32 12.70
C LEU A 96 1.74 -7.99 13.42
N ALA A 97 1.91 -6.90 12.68
CA ALA A 97 1.32 -5.62 12.98
C ALA A 97 -0.10 -5.56 12.41
N LYS A 98 -1.05 -5.06 13.19
CA LYS A 98 -2.46 -4.96 12.80
C LYS A 98 -2.91 -3.48 12.83
N PRO A 99 -3.30 -2.90 11.67
CA PRO A 99 -3.82 -1.54 11.63
C PRO A 99 -5.02 -1.38 12.57
N LEU A 100 -5.14 -0.21 13.20
CA LEU A 100 -6.26 0.11 14.09
C LEU A 100 -7.16 1.19 13.47
N GLY A 101 -8.37 0.84 13.07
CA GLY A 101 -9.36 1.79 12.57
C GLY A 101 -9.92 1.42 11.20
N THR A 102 -10.34 2.42 10.44
CA THR A 102 -11.03 2.21 9.16
C THR A 102 -10.01 2.05 8.03
N VAL A 103 -9.73 0.81 7.69
CA VAL A 103 -8.75 0.42 6.65
C VAL A 103 -9.38 0.43 5.26
N LEU A 104 -8.72 1.12 4.34
CA LEU A 104 -8.91 1.00 2.91
C LEU A 104 -7.75 0.19 2.31
N PRO A 105 -7.99 -1.08 1.91
CA PRO A 105 -7.00 -1.83 1.15
C PRO A 105 -6.87 -1.24 -0.27
N LEU A 106 -5.64 -1.25 -0.79
CA LEU A 106 -5.31 -0.74 -2.12
C LEU A 106 -4.73 -1.86 -2.97
N SER A 107 -3.40 -1.97 -3.10
CA SER A 107 -2.77 -2.90 -4.03
C SER A 107 -1.40 -3.34 -3.55
N ALA A 108 -1.08 -4.62 -3.75
CA ALA A 108 0.26 -5.15 -3.56
C ALA A 108 1.11 -5.22 -4.85
N ALA A 109 0.52 -4.92 -6.00
CA ALA A 109 1.25 -4.87 -7.26
C ALA A 109 2.29 -3.73 -7.25
N PRO A 110 3.39 -3.85 -8.02
CA PRO A 110 4.39 -2.80 -8.15
C PRO A 110 3.76 -1.45 -8.53
N ALA A 111 4.23 -0.36 -7.94
CA ALA A 111 3.74 0.97 -8.34
C ALA A 111 4.25 1.37 -9.73
N LEU A 112 5.47 0.97 -10.07
CA LEU A 112 6.11 1.24 -11.36
C LEU A 112 6.42 -0.06 -12.10
N ALA A 113 6.25 -0.05 -13.42
CA ALA A 113 6.61 -1.15 -14.29
C ALA A 113 7.02 -0.67 -15.68
N VAL A 114 7.88 -1.43 -16.34
CA VAL A 114 8.09 -1.34 -17.80
C VAL A 114 7.02 -2.19 -18.45
N LEU A 115 6.30 -1.62 -19.42
CA LEU A 115 5.30 -2.33 -20.20
C LEU A 115 5.70 -2.28 -21.67
N ALA A 116 5.44 -3.36 -22.41
CA ALA A 116 5.67 -3.41 -23.86
C ALA A 116 4.83 -2.36 -24.60
N ASP A 117 3.60 -2.13 -24.12
CA ASP A 117 2.69 -1.10 -24.59
C ASP A 117 1.67 -0.75 -23.47
N LYS A 118 0.77 0.20 -23.76
CA LYS A 118 -0.25 0.68 -22.80
C LYS A 118 -1.29 -0.38 -22.41
N ASP A 119 -1.43 -1.46 -23.17
CA ASP A 119 -2.44 -2.51 -22.99
C ASP A 119 -1.85 -3.80 -22.37
N ALA A 120 -0.52 -3.94 -22.33
CA ALA A 120 0.18 -5.07 -21.70
C ALA A 120 -0.20 -5.24 -20.22
N ALA A 121 -0.42 -6.48 -19.78
CA ALA A 121 -0.85 -6.79 -18.42
C ALA A 121 0.09 -6.21 -17.35
N TRP A 122 -0.48 -5.70 -16.26
CA TRP A 122 0.33 -5.22 -15.14
C TRP A 122 1.00 -6.41 -14.45
N PRO A 123 2.31 -6.36 -14.15
CA PRO A 123 2.97 -7.45 -13.44
C PRO A 123 2.44 -7.56 -12.00
N ASP A 124 2.24 -8.78 -11.52
CA ASP A 124 1.85 -9.02 -10.13
C ASP A 124 2.98 -8.71 -9.14
N SER A 125 4.23 -8.82 -9.59
CA SER A 125 5.41 -8.48 -8.82
C SER A 125 6.58 -8.07 -9.71
N ILE A 126 7.49 -7.27 -9.16
CA ILE A 126 8.79 -6.95 -9.76
C ILE A 126 9.90 -7.75 -9.09
N ALA A 127 10.89 -8.18 -9.87
CA ALA A 127 12.04 -8.91 -9.37
C ALA A 127 12.97 -8.00 -8.53
N PHE A 128 13.77 -8.60 -7.66
CA PHE A 128 14.71 -7.87 -6.80
C PHE A 128 15.74 -7.07 -7.60
N ASP A 129 16.22 -7.61 -8.73
CA ASP A 129 17.19 -6.92 -9.58
C ASP A 129 16.57 -5.73 -10.33
N ASP A 130 15.25 -5.78 -10.57
CA ASP A 130 14.51 -4.73 -11.26
C ASP A 130 13.96 -3.66 -10.29
N LEU A 131 13.86 -3.96 -9.00
CA LEU A 131 13.56 -2.98 -7.95
C LEU A 131 14.44 -3.16 -6.72
N GLN A 132 15.34 -2.21 -6.49
CA GLN A 132 16.25 -2.23 -5.34
C GLN A 132 15.94 -1.07 -4.40
N ASN A 133 15.46 -1.41 -3.20
CA ASN A 133 15.25 -0.45 -2.12
C ASN A 133 16.59 0.19 -1.70
N GLN A 134 16.63 1.53 -1.71
CA GLN A 134 17.77 2.35 -1.28
C GLN A 134 17.51 3.05 0.07
N GLY A 135 16.42 2.70 0.75
CA GLY A 135 16.04 3.24 2.05
C GLY A 135 15.05 4.39 1.96
N TYR A 136 15.13 5.33 2.89
CA TYR A 136 14.30 6.53 2.89
C TYR A 136 15.04 7.69 3.56
N VAL A 137 14.67 8.91 3.18
CA VAL A 137 15.10 10.13 3.85
C VAL A 137 13.92 10.77 4.55
N LEU A 138 14.17 11.38 5.71
CA LEU A 138 13.14 12.08 6.47
C LEU A 138 13.24 13.58 6.22
N ASP A 139 12.11 14.22 5.92
CA ASP A 139 12.06 15.67 5.84
C ASP A 139 12.05 16.33 7.24
N LYS A 140 11.95 17.67 7.27
CA LYS A 140 11.93 18.44 8.53
C LYS A 140 10.76 18.03 9.43
N SER A 141 9.65 17.58 8.85
CA SER A 141 8.45 17.09 9.56
C SER A 141 8.53 15.61 9.90
N LYS A 142 9.66 14.95 9.62
CA LYS A 142 9.89 13.51 9.80
C LYS A 142 9.01 12.60 8.93
N MET A 143 8.43 13.14 7.85
CA MET A 143 7.77 12.32 6.84
C MET A 143 8.82 11.66 5.93
N PRO A 144 8.66 10.37 5.59
CA PRO A 144 9.60 9.70 4.69
C PRO A 144 9.36 10.03 3.22
N THR A 145 10.46 10.13 2.49
CA THR A 145 10.52 9.88 1.05
C THR A 145 11.26 8.57 0.86
N PHE A 146 10.60 7.56 0.32
CA PHE A 146 11.21 6.27 -0.01
C PHE A 146 12.06 6.41 -1.25
N LEU A 147 13.24 5.79 -1.23
CA LEU A 147 14.21 5.81 -2.31
C LEU A 147 14.42 4.39 -2.81
N TYR A 148 14.32 4.18 -4.12
CA TYR A 148 14.59 2.89 -4.74
C TYR A 148 15.02 3.08 -6.19
N THR A 149 15.59 2.04 -6.79
CA THR A 149 15.72 1.97 -8.25
C THR A 149 14.58 1.14 -8.82
N ALA A 150 14.10 1.47 -10.01
CA ALA A 150 13.12 0.68 -10.75
C ALA A 150 13.52 0.61 -12.22
N ASN A 151 13.86 -0.59 -12.70
CA ASN A 151 14.32 -0.84 -14.07
C ASN A 151 15.44 0.12 -14.51
N GLY A 152 16.39 0.38 -13.61
CA GLY A 152 17.53 1.25 -13.84
C GLY A 152 17.28 2.75 -13.70
N ALA A 153 16.03 3.20 -13.46
CA ALA A 153 15.74 4.57 -13.06
C ALA A 153 15.89 4.72 -11.53
N GLU A 154 16.32 5.88 -11.07
CA GLU A 154 16.24 6.26 -9.67
C GLU A 154 14.84 6.79 -9.37
N VAL A 155 14.28 6.43 -8.22
CA VAL A 155 12.92 6.79 -7.83
C VAL A 155 12.92 7.38 -6.44
N SER A 156 12.24 8.52 -6.30
CA SER A 156 11.83 9.08 -5.03
C SER A 156 10.31 9.04 -4.92
N ASP A 157 9.80 8.51 -3.82
CA ASP A 157 8.38 8.26 -3.60
C ASP A 157 7.98 8.84 -2.25
N LYS A 158 7.39 10.03 -2.31
CA LYS A 158 7.00 10.82 -1.14
C LYS A 158 5.51 10.67 -0.91
N ILE A 159 5.14 10.28 0.31
CA ILE A 159 3.74 10.21 0.73
C ILE A 159 3.52 11.18 1.89
N THR A 160 2.58 12.12 1.73
CA THR A 160 2.24 13.13 2.74
C THR A 160 0.76 13.15 3.06
N VAL A 161 0.43 13.59 4.26
CA VAL A 161 -0.94 13.91 4.65
C VAL A 161 -1.25 15.35 4.20
N LEU A 162 -2.38 15.56 3.53
CA LEU A 162 -2.86 16.87 3.12
C LEU A 162 -4.03 17.34 3.97
N ASN A 163 -4.26 18.65 3.97
CA ASN A 163 -5.50 19.28 4.43
C ASN A 163 -5.91 18.83 5.85
N GLY A 164 -4.95 18.75 6.77
CA GLY A 164 -5.20 18.37 8.17
C GLY A 164 -5.74 16.96 8.37
N GLY A 165 -5.50 16.03 7.43
CA GLY A 165 -5.91 14.62 7.55
C GLY A 165 -7.04 14.18 6.64
N THR A 166 -7.53 15.04 5.75
CA THR A 166 -8.66 14.66 4.87
C THR A 166 -8.23 13.84 3.66
N ALA A 167 -6.97 13.96 3.22
CA ALA A 167 -6.44 13.24 2.08
C ALA A 167 -4.97 12.83 2.28
N LEU A 168 -4.54 11.84 1.51
CA LEU A 168 -3.13 11.43 1.39
C LEU A 168 -2.65 11.75 -0.02
N SER A 169 -1.51 12.45 -0.14
CA SER A 169 -0.86 12.75 -1.41
C SER A 169 0.35 11.86 -1.61
N ARG A 170 0.55 11.38 -2.82
CA ARG A 170 1.74 10.65 -3.24
C ARG A 170 2.37 11.32 -4.43
N THR A 171 3.67 11.57 -4.34
CA THR A 171 4.50 12.10 -5.42
C THR A 171 5.59 11.09 -5.72
N ILE A 172 5.59 10.55 -6.93
CA ILE A 172 6.61 9.65 -7.46
C ILE A 172 7.39 10.42 -8.52
N SER A 173 8.67 10.63 -8.27
CA SER A 173 9.57 11.29 -9.23
C SER A 173 10.68 10.34 -9.62
N ILE A 174 10.96 10.27 -10.92
CA ILE A 174 12.06 9.48 -11.46
C ILE A 174 13.21 10.40 -11.87
N SER A 175 14.43 9.87 -11.82
CA SER A 175 15.64 10.44 -12.43
C SER A 175 16.42 9.35 -13.12
N ASN A 176 17.27 9.72 -14.08
CA ASN A 176 18.13 8.80 -14.83
C ASN A 176 17.35 7.66 -15.53
N GLY A 177 16.09 7.92 -15.90
CA GLY A 177 15.25 6.95 -16.62
C GLY A 177 15.81 6.63 -18.00
N LYS A 178 16.03 5.34 -18.27
CA LYS A 178 16.57 4.85 -19.55
C LYS A 178 15.49 4.46 -20.57
N GLN A 179 14.26 4.27 -20.10
CA GLN A 179 13.10 3.87 -20.87
C GLN A 179 11.83 4.35 -20.17
N PRO A 180 10.70 4.47 -20.89
CA PRO A 180 9.44 4.84 -20.27
C PRO A 180 9.03 3.87 -19.16
N LEU A 181 8.57 4.42 -18.04
CA LEU A 181 7.92 3.67 -16.98
C LEU A 181 6.44 3.99 -16.98
N TYR A 182 5.62 3.01 -16.63
CA TYR A 182 4.23 3.25 -16.28
C TYR A 182 4.10 3.26 -14.76
N CYS A 183 3.20 4.10 -14.27
CA CYS A 183 2.75 4.09 -12.89
C CYS A 183 1.29 3.64 -12.82
N ARG A 184 0.99 2.67 -11.95
CA ARG A 184 -0.38 2.24 -11.66
C ARG A 184 -0.89 2.93 -10.41
N ILE A 185 -1.86 3.81 -10.59
CA ILE A 185 -2.45 4.61 -9.51
C ILE A 185 -3.53 3.83 -8.78
N ALA A 186 -4.39 3.12 -9.52
CA ALA A 186 -5.50 2.34 -8.97
C ALA A 186 -5.90 1.18 -9.88
N ALA A 187 -6.47 0.14 -9.29
CA ALA A 187 -7.12 -0.97 -9.99
C ALA A 187 -8.41 -1.35 -9.25
N ALA A 188 -9.51 -1.51 -9.98
CA ALA A 188 -10.80 -1.90 -9.41
C ALA A 188 -11.75 -2.42 -10.50
N ALA A 189 -12.84 -3.07 -10.09
CA ALA A 189 -13.91 -3.47 -11.02
C ALA A 189 -14.48 -2.27 -11.81
N THR A 190 -14.64 -1.12 -11.13
CA THR A 190 -15.10 0.13 -11.72
C THR A 190 -14.14 1.28 -11.38
N ILE A 191 -13.82 2.06 -12.40
CA ILE A 191 -13.12 3.35 -12.32
C ILE A 191 -13.83 4.28 -13.28
N ASP A 192 -14.33 5.40 -12.78
CA ASP A 192 -15.06 6.39 -13.56
C ASP A 192 -14.33 7.74 -13.50
N ALA A 193 -14.08 8.31 -14.67
CA ALA A 193 -13.42 9.60 -14.81
C ALA A 193 -14.42 10.75 -14.68
N HIS A 194 -13.97 11.83 -14.05
CA HIS A 194 -14.71 13.07 -13.84
C HIS A 194 -13.88 14.26 -14.34
N LYS A 195 -14.42 15.47 -14.19
CA LYS A 195 -13.69 16.71 -14.50
C LYS A 195 -12.45 16.85 -13.59
N ASN A 196 -11.52 17.71 -14.00
CA ASN A 196 -10.34 18.09 -13.20
C ASN A 196 -9.48 16.90 -12.76
N ASN A 197 -9.20 15.96 -13.68
CA ASN A 197 -8.36 14.77 -13.42
C ASN A 197 -8.77 14.00 -12.15
N THR A 198 -10.08 13.92 -11.89
CA THR A 198 -10.64 13.22 -10.73
C THR A 198 -11.29 11.91 -11.14
N TYR A 199 -11.12 10.88 -10.33
CA TYR A 199 -11.54 9.51 -10.62
C TYR A 199 -12.19 8.88 -9.39
N THR A 200 -13.39 8.31 -9.53
CA THR A 200 -14.00 7.48 -8.47
C THR A 200 -13.66 6.02 -8.70
N VAL A 201 -13.16 5.35 -7.67
CA VAL A 201 -12.67 3.97 -7.74
C VAL A 201 -13.51 3.03 -6.89
N GLY A 202 -13.80 1.84 -7.42
CA GLY A 202 -14.47 0.75 -6.71
C GLY A 202 -15.86 1.12 -6.22
N ASN A 203 -16.76 1.54 -7.12
CA ASN A 203 -18.11 2.01 -6.76
C ASN A 203 -18.11 3.13 -5.70
N LYS A 204 -17.25 4.14 -5.88
CA LYS A 204 -17.09 5.30 -4.98
C LYS A 204 -16.53 4.95 -3.60
N THR A 205 -15.79 3.84 -3.47
CA THR A 205 -15.05 3.49 -2.25
C THR A 205 -14.03 4.59 -1.90
N TYR A 206 -13.36 5.14 -2.92
CA TYR A 206 -12.47 6.28 -2.75
C TYR A 206 -12.36 7.10 -4.03
N THR A 207 -11.80 8.30 -3.90
CA THR A 207 -11.54 9.23 -4.99
C THR A 207 -10.03 9.43 -5.15
N VAL A 208 -9.58 9.46 -6.40
CA VAL A 208 -8.23 9.84 -6.79
C VAL A 208 -8.29 11.15 -7.55
N THR A 209 -7.46 12.12 -7.19
CA THR A 209 -7.25 13.32 -7.99
C THR A 209 -5.80 13.37 -8.45
N VAL A 210 -5.58 13.34 -9.76
CA VAL A 210 -4.26 13.43 -10.36
C VAL A 210 -3.94 14.90 -10.66
N ALA A 211 -2.69 15.32 -10.46
CA ALA A 211 -2.27 16.70 -10.71
C ALA A 211 -2.67 17.18 -12.12
N GLU A 212 -3.05 18.46 -12.21
CA GLU A 212 -3.44 19.09 -13.47
C GLU A 212 -2.31 18.99 -14.51
N GLY A 213 -2.68 18.86 -15.79
CA GLY A 213 -1.73 18.67 -16.90
C GLY A 213 -1.17 17.24 -17.03
N THR A 214 -1.36 16.37 -16.02
CA THR A 214 -0.97 14.96 -16.12
C THR A 214 -1.90 14.19 -17.04
N LYS A 215 -1.32 13.43 -17.99
CA LYS A 215 -2.06 12.58 -18.95
C LYS A 215 -2.34 11.20 -18.36
N ALA A 216 -3.22 11.13 -17.36
CA ALA A 216 -3.71 9.87 -16.83
C ALA A 216 -4.74 9.24 -17.78
N PHE A 217 -4.78 7.92 -17.84
CA PHE A 217 -5.72 7.17 -18.68
C PHE A 217 -6.23 5.92 -17.96
N ILE A 218 -7.48 5.55 -18.27
CA ILE A 218 -8.09 4.31 -17.79
C ILE A 218 -7.96 3.26 -18.88
N ARG A 219 -7.48 2.07 -18.54
CA ARG A 219 -7.57 0.89 -19.41
C ARG A 219 -8.50 -0.17 -18.84
N LYS A 220 -9.12 -0.95 -19.71
CA LYS A 220 -9.89 -2.15 -19.32
C LYS A 220 -8.96 -3.35 -19.25
N THR A 221 -9.18 -4.21 -18.27
CA THR A 221 -8.48 -5.49 -18.09
C THR A 221 -9.51 -6.62 -17.99
N GLN A 222 -9.05 -7.87 -17.92
CA GLN A 222 -9.93 -9.02 -17.68
C GLN A 222 -10.62 -8.96 -16.31
N SER A 223 -9.99 -8.31 -15.32
CA SER A 223 -10.45 -8.22 -13.93
C SER A 223 -11.10 -6.89 -13.55
N GLY A 224 -11.20 -5.94 -14.48
CA GLY A 224 -11.82 -4.64 -14.23
C GLY A 224 -11.18 -3.52 -15.04
N LYS A 225 -10.76 -2.45 -14.34
CA LYS A 225 -10.10 -1.28 -14.91
C LYS A 225 -8.87 -0.90 -14.10
N GLU A 226 -7.92 -0.26 -14.76
CA GLU A 226 -6.73 0.33 -14.13
C GLU A 226 -6.58 1.79 -14.53
N LEU A 227 -6.21 2.63 -13.57
CA LEU A 227 -5.85 4.03 -13.79
C LEU A 227 -4.32 4.15 -13.83
N LEU A 228 -3.79 4.59 -14.97
CA LEU A 228 -2.37 4.61 -15.24
C LEU A 228 -1.88 5.99 -15.68
N VAL A 229 -0.58 6.23 -15.50
CA VAL A 229 0.17 7.35 -16.09
C VAL A 229 1.46 6.80 -16.69
N GLN A 230 1.89 7.32 -17.83
CA GLN A 230 3.21 7.04 -18.39
C GLN A 230 4.18 8.16 -17.97
N LEU A 231 5.30 7.77 -17.38
CA LEU A 231 6.49 8.58 -17.15
C LEU A 231 7.43 8.33 -18.34
N ALA A 232 7.31 9.18 -19.36
CA ALA A 232 7.95 9.00 -20.66
C ALA A 232 9.39 9.51 -20.69
N ASN A 233 9.71 10.53 -19.89
CA ASN A 233 11.03 11.16 -19.89
C ASN A 233 11.90 10.72 -18.71
N ALA A 234 13.21 10.92 -18.83
CA ALA A 234 14.19 10.51 -17.84
C ALA A 234 14.00 11.12 -16.44
N SER A 235 13.26 12.24 -16.33
CA SER A 235 13.06 13.02 -15.10
C SER A 235 11.60 13.39 -14.83
N ASP A 236 10.65 12.53 -15.21
CA ASP A 236 9.23 12.79 -14.99
C ASP A 236 8.82 12.68 -13.50
N SER A 237 7.73 13.35 -13.16
CA SER A 237 7.11 13.28 -11.83
C SER A 237 5.60 13.15 -11.95
N LEU A 238 5.02 12.33 -11.08
CA LEU A 238 3.58 12.13 -10.93
C LEU A 238 3.18 12.49 -9.51
N THR A 239 2.21 13.39 -9.37
CA THR A 239 1.53 13.66 -8.09
C THR A 239 0.05 13.35 -8.19
N TYR A 240 -0.47 12.64 -7.20
CA TYR A 240 -1.89 12.37 -7.05
C TYR A 240 -2.29 12.29 -5.57
N SER A 241 -3.56 12.54 -5.26
CA SER A 241 -4.12 12.38 -3.92
C SER A 241 -5.21 11.33 -3.88
N LEU A 242 -5.41 10.76 -2.69
CA LEU A 242 -6.49 9.84 -2.36
C LEU A 242 -7.34 10.41 -1.22
N THR A 243 -8.66 10.33 -1.39
CA THR A 243 -9.65 10.65 -0.36
C THR A 243 -10.64 9.49 -0.27
N TRP A 244 -10.84 8.99 0.94
CA TRP A 244 -11.75 7.90 1.27
C TRP A 244 -12.56 8.21 2.51
#